data_AF-A0A438H6M0-F1
#
_entry.id   AF-A0A438H6M0-F1
#
_cell.length_a   1.000
_cell.length_b   1.000
_cell.length_c   1.000
_cell.angle_alpha   90.00
_cell.angle_beta   90.00
_cell.angle_gamma   90.00
#
_symmetry.space_group_name_H-M   'P 1'
#
loop_
_entity.id
_entity.type
_entity.pdbx_description
1 polymer ?
#
loop_
_entity_poly.entity_id
_entity_poly.type
_entity_poly.pdbx_seq_one_letter_code
_entity_poly.pdbx_strand_id
1 'polypeptide(L)'
;MFIKSSIGKSICGSISECAKVKEYLKAIEQQFETSDKALASTLMKKMCSMKFNDTKGVPEHIMEMRGIAAQLKSLEIKMFE
;
A
#
# COMPACT_ATOMS: atom_id res chain seq x y z
N MET A 1 2.94 -21.40 -17.90
CA MET A 1 4.11 -20.51 -18.02
C MET A 1 5.08 -20.77 -16.88
N PHE A 2 6.38 -20.73 -17.16
CA PHE A 2 7.41 -20.87 -16.12
C PHE A 2 7.30 -19.81 -15.02
N ILE A 3 6.92 -18.57 -15.34
CA ILE A 3 6.80 -17.48 -14.34
C ILE A 3 5.80 -17.77 -13.22
N LYS A 4 4.80 -18.63 -13.46
CA LYS A 4 3.80 -19.01 -12.45
C LYS A 4 4.39 -19.86 -11.33
N SER A 5 5.44 -20.65 -11.60
CA SER A 5 6.07 -21.46 -10.55
C SER A 5 6.97 -20.64 -9.63
N SER A 6 7.44 -19.47 -10.07
CA SER A 6 8.21 -18.53 -9.24
C SER A 6 7.35 -17.59 -8.40
N ILE A 7 6.04 -17.53 -8.64
CA ILE A 7 5.10 -16.64 -7.93
C ILE A 7 4.35 -17.46 -6.85
N GLY A 8 4.09 -16.83 -5.70
CA GLY A 8 3.39 -17.47 -4.59
C GLY A 8 1.99 -17.94 -4.99
N LYS A 9 1.58 -19.13 -4.51
CA LYS A 9 0.29 -19.75 -4.84
C LYS A 9 -0.93 -18.87 -4.52
N SER A 10 -0.85 -18.05 -3.48
CA SER A 10 -1.91 -17.10 -3.11
C SER A 10 -2.15 -16.02 -4.17
N ILE A 11 -1.07 -15.54 -4.80
CA ILE A 11 -1.11 -14.56 -5.89
C ILE A 11 -1.57 -15.28 -7.17
N CYS A 12 -1.02 -16.45 -7.48
CA CYS A 12 -1.44 -17.20 -8.67
C CYS A 12 -2.92 -17.59 -8.66
N GLY A 13 -3.47 -17.97 -7.51
CA GLY A 13 -4.87 -18.39 -7.38
C GLY A 13 -5.88 -17.25 -7.48
N SER A 14 -5.42 -16.00 -7.35
CA SER A 14 -6.29 -14.82 -7.47
C SER A 14 -6.34 -14.26 -8.90
N ILE A 15 -5.39 -14.63 -9.77
CA ILE A 15 -5.29 -14.14 -11.15
C ILE A 15 -5.88 -15.16 -12.13
N SER A 16 -6.75 -14.72 -13.04
CA SER A 16 -7.29 -15.54 -14.13
C SER A 16 -6.20 -16.12 -15.05
N GLU A 17 -6.50 -17.25 -15.71
CA GLU A 17 -5.57 -17.86 -16.66
C GLU A 17 -5.33 -16.93 -17.86
N CYS A 18 -4.06 -16.68 -18.21
CA CYS A 18 -3.68 -15.87 -19.37
C CYS A 18 -2.67 -16.64 -20.24
N ALA A 19 -2.80 -16.53 -21.56
CA ALA A 19 -1.95 -17.24 -22.51
C ALA A 19 -0.56 -16.59 -22.70
N LYS A 20 -0.44 -15.27 -22.46
CA LYS A 20 0.82 -14.51 -22.64
C LYS A 20 1.37 -13.99 -21.31
N VAL A 21 2.70 -14.07 -21.15
CA VAL A 21 3.40 -13.65 -19.93
C VAL A 21 3.12 -12.17 -19.62
N LYS A 22 3.12 -11.33 -20.65
CA LYS A 22 2.85 -9.88 -20.52
C LYS A 22 1.45 -9.60 -19.98
N GLU A 23 0.44 -10.35 -20.44
CA GLU A 23 -0.94 -10.21 -19.97
C GLU A 23 -1.06 -10.68 -18.53
N TYR A 24 -0.39 -11.79 -18.19
CA TYR A 24 -0.35 -12.30 -16.82
C TYR A 24 0.26 -11.29 -15.85
N LEU A 25 1.41 -10.70 -16.20
CA LEU A 25 2.08 -9.67 -15.39
C LEU A 25 1.20 -8.42 -15.19
N LYS A 26 0.53 -7.97 -16.26
CA LYS A 26 -0.41 -6.84 -16.19
C LYS A 26 -1.60 -7.16 -15.28
N ALA A 27 -2.12 -8.39 -15.31
CA ALA A 27 -3.20 -8.81 -14.43
C ALA A 27 -2.77 -8.81 -12.95
N ILE A 28 -1.52 -9.18 -12.65
CA ILE A 28 -0.96 -9.04 -11.29
C ILE A 28 -0.95 -7.57 -10.88
N GLU A 29 -0.37 -6.71 -11.73
CA GLU A 29 -0.26 -5.29 -11.46
C GLU A 29 -1.62 -4.65 -11.19
N GLN A 30 -2.63 -4.94 -12.02
CA GLN A 30 -3.99 -4.44 -11.85
C GLN A 30 -4.68 -4.98 -10.60
N GLN A 31 -4.45 -6.24 -10.25
CA GLN A 31 -5.10 -6.87 -9.11
C GLN A 31 -4.51 -6.41 -7.76
N PHE A 32 -3.23 -6.09 -7.75
CA PHE A 32 -2.50 -5.62 -6.56
C PHE A 32 -2.15 -4.14 -6.64
N GLU A 33 -2.80 -3.40 -7.54
CA GLU A 33 -2.67 -1.96 -7.64
C GLU A 33 -3.07 -1.37 -6.30
N THR A 34 -2.15 -0.61 -5.70
CA THR A 34 -2.36 -0.09 -4.37
C THR A 34 -3.38 1.04 -4.46
N SER A 35 -4.62 0.76 -4.05
CA SER A 35 -5.67 1.80 -4.00
C SER A 35 -5.32 2.88 -2.99
N ASP A 36 -5.60 4.15 -3.33
CA ASP A 36 -5.53 5.28 -2.41
C ASP A 36 -6.29 5.01 -1.10
N LYS A 37 -7.38 4.24 -1.16
CA LYS A 37 -8.14 3.80 0.03
C LYS A 37 -7.34 2.86 0.92
N ALA A 38 -6.57 1.93 0.34
CA ALA A 38 -5.71 1.01 1.09
C ALA A 38 -4.51 1.74 1.71
N LEU A 39 -3.93 2.72 0.99
CA LEU A 39 -2.90 3.62 1.51
C LEU A 39 -3.43 4.45 2.68
N ALA A 40 -4.61 5.07 2.53
CA ALA A 40 -5.25 5.84 3.59
C ALA A 40 -5.51 4.98 4.84
N SER A 41 -6.03 3.77 4.68
CA SER A 41 -6.26 2.84 5.81
C SER A 41 -4.96 2.47 6.53
N THR A 42 -3.88 2.24 5.78
CA THR A 42 -2.56 1.93 6.35
C THR A 42 -1.99 3.12 7.12
N LEU A 43 -2.08 4.33 6.56
CA LEU A 43 -1.64 5.56 7.22
C LEU A 43 -2.45 5.86 8.49
N MET A 44 -3.78 5.69 8.46
CA MET A 44 -4.62 5.81 9.65
C MET A 44 -4.24 4.81 10.73
N LYS A 45 -4.02 3.54 10.36
CA LYS A 45 -3.57 2.51 11.30
C LYS A 45 -2.22 2.89 11.93
N LYS A 46 -1.28 3.38 11.12
CA LYS A 46 0.02 3.87 11.60
C LYS A 46 -0.14 5.05 12.55
N MET A 47 -0.98 6.03 12.22
CA MET A 47 -1.27 7.19 13.06
C MET A 47 -1.84 6.74 14.43
N CYS A 48 -2.80 5.83 14.44
CA CYS A 48 -3.45 5.35 15.66
C CYS A 48 -2.55 4.44 16.52
N SER A 49 -1.62 3.70 15.90
CA SER A 49 -0.70 2.83 16.64
C SER A 49 0.57 3.54 17.09
N MET A 50 0.85 4.72 16.53
CA MET A 50 2.03 5.51 16.84
C MET A 50 1.95 6.05 18.26
N LYS A 51 2.85 5.57 19.11
CA LYS A 51 3.05 6.05 20.48
C LYS A 51 4.40 6.72 20.59
N PHE A 52 4.48 7.74 21.42
CA PHE A 52 5.77 8.28 21.82
C PHE A 52 6.52 7.19 22.60
N ASN A 53 7.76 6.93 22.18
CA ASN A 53 8.72 6.15 22.95
C ASN A 53 9.89 7.07 23.28
N ASP A 54 10.40 7.00 24.50
CA ASP A 54 11.48 7.87 25.00
C ASP A 54 12.81 7.68 24.24
N THR A 55 12.83 6.83 23.21
CA THR A 55 13.96 6.62 22.31
C THR A 55 14.05 7.65 21.20
N LYS A 56 12.95 8.33 20.85
CA LYS A 56 12.93 9.43 19.89
C LYS A 56 12.64 10.75 20.64
N GLY A 57 13.24 11.84 20.18
CA GLY A 57 12.91 13.16 20.73
C GLY A 57 11.47 13.56 20.40
N VAL A 58 10.90 14.42 21.25
CA VAL A 58 9.56 14.99 21.06
C VAL A 58 9.42 15.70 19.71
N PRO A 59 10.38 16.54 19.25
CA PRO A 59 10.29 17.20 17.95
C PRO A 59 10.20 16.21 16.79
N GLU A 60 10.99 15.14 16.83
CA GLU A 60 11.02 14.08 15.82
C GLU A 60 9.67 13.34 15.78
N HIS A 61 9.11 13.02 16.95
CA HIS A 61 7.80 12.38 17.03
C HIS A 61 6.70 13.25 16.44
N ILE A 62 6.68 14.55 16.76
CA ILE A 62 5.72 15.51 16.21
C ILE A 62 5.88 15.62 14.69
N MET A 63 7.11 15.69 14.19
CA MET A 63 7.40 15.79 12.76
C MET A 63 6.88 14.56 11.99
N GLU A 64 7.09 13.36 12.55
CA GLU A 64 6.56 12.12 11.96
C GLU A 64 5.03 12.11 11.93
N MET A 65 4.36 12.47 13.04
CA MET A 65 2.89 12.55 13.08
C MET A 65 2.34 13.58 12.07
N ARG A 66 2.98 14.75 11.97
CA ARG A 66 2.62 15.79 11.00
C ARG A 66 2.80 15.30 9.56
N GLY A 67 3.87 14.54 9.30
CA GLY A 67 4.11 13.93 7.99
C GLY A 67 2.99 12.98 7.57
N ILE A 68 2.51 12.13 8.48
CA ILE A 68 1.39 11.22 8.22
C ILE A 68 0.09 12.00 7.97
N ALA A 69 -0.20 13.03 8.77
CA ALA A 69 -1.37 13.87 8.59
C ALA A 69 -1.38 14.61 7.23
N ALA A 70 -0.22 15.09 6.78
CA ALA A 70 -0.10 15.74 5.47
C ALA A 70 -0.35 14.76 4.31
N GLN A 71 0.14 13.53 4.41
CA GLN A 71 -0.11 12.48 3.40
C GLN A 71 -1.60 12.12 3.32
N LEU A 72 -2.27 11.96 4.48
CA LEU A 72 -3.71 11.70 4.53
C LEU A 72 -4.51 12.82 3.86
N LYS A 73 -4.16 14.09 4.13
CA LYS A 73 -4.81 15.24 3.48
C LYS A 73 -4.61 15.24 1.97
N SER A 74 -3.42 14.88 1.49
CA SER A 74 -3.17 14.76 0.04
C SER A 74 -3.99 13.66 -0.61
N LEU A 75 -4.18 12.52 0.08
CA LEU A 75 -5.00 11.42 -0.43
C LEU A 75 -6.49 11.79 -0.46
N GLU A 76 -6.97 12.49 0.57
CA GLU A 76 -8.34 13.00 0.60
C GLU A 76 -8.64 13.85 -0.65
N ILE A 77 -7.75 14.78 -1.00
CA ILE A 77 -7.89 15.62 -2.20
C ILE A 77 -7.98 14.76 -3.47
N LYS A 78 -7.10 13.76 -3.62
CA LYS A 78 -7.09 12.87 -4.79
C LYS A 78 -8.32 11.97 -4.90
N MET A 79 -8.95 11.62 -3.78
CA MET A 79 -10.15 10.78 -3.78
C MET A 79 -11.42 11.52 -4.20
N PHE A 80 -11.40 12.85 -4.15
CA PHE A 80 -12.52 13.72 -4.56
C PHE A 80 -12.35 14.35 -5.95
N GLU A 81 -11.20 14.12 -6.60
CA GLU A 81 -10.88 14.57 -7.96
C GLU A 81 -11.26 13.49 -8.99
#